data_AF-A0A2V6VKP0-F1
#
_entry.id   AF-A0A2V6VKP0-F1
#
_cell.length_a   1.000
_cell.length_b   1.000
_cell.length_c   1.000
_cell.angle_alpha   90.00
_cell.angle_beta   90.00
_cell.angle_gamma   90.00
#
_symmetry.space_group_name_H-M   'P 1'
#
loop_
_entity.id
_entity.type
_entity.pdbx_description
1 polymer ?
#
loop_
_entity_poly.entity_id
_entity_poly.type
_entity_poly.pdbx_seq_one_letter_code
_entity_poly.pdbx_strand_id
1 'polypeptide(L)'
;MWLALVAVLMVLVLPLPARAETPVARVTLYEVNEALRLKAVRHDDTSELKRRLAQASLLGTDVVAVGPKSVFVTGAFVKADASSAVDLGTGHGPVKGTIQLLTDIDPNRNSLDTLLVTGEIDIRGDLDLTTASVTATAPITGTWRGEYRRERGSYRGVFLIPFNMGGTYYYQNPADVLPGFACKGLVDDFGPYGKFCRVDSTEFVLGIPLTKALLLFSK
;
A
#
# COMPACT_ATOMS: atom_id res chain seq x y z
N MET A 1 32.56 62.49 -3.29
CA MET A 1 31.21 61.92 -3.17
C MET A 1 31.05 60.94 -4.32
N TRP A 2 31.60 59.73 -4.25
CA TRP A 2 31.01 58.52 -3.62
C TRP A 2 29.55 58.29 -4.00
N LEU A 3 29.31 57.38 -4.95
CA LEU A 3 28.12 56.52 -4.99
C LEU A 3 28.50 55.24 -5.73
N ALA A 4 28.65 54.18 -4.95
CA ALA A 4 29.07 52.86 -5.35
C ALA A 4 27.93 52.12 -6.07
N LEU A 5 28.26 51.49 -7.19
CA LEU A 5 27.38 50.59 -7.92
C LEU A 5 27.45 49.21 -7.24
N VAL A 6 26.45 48.85 -6.45
CA VAL A 6 26.31 47.50 -5.89
C VAL A 6 25.34 46.74 -6.79
N ALA A 7 25.90 45.93 -7.69
CA ALA A 7 25.13 44.92 -8.41
C ALA A 7 24.89 43.73 -7.46
N VAL A 8 23.66 43.60 -6.99
CA VAL A 8 23.21 42.43 -6.22
C VAL A 8 23.07 41.27 -7.20
N LEU A 9 24.04 40.35 -7.18
CA LEU A 9 23.99 39.08 -7.89
C LEU A 9 22.98 38.16 -7.16
N MET A 10 21.70 38.20 -7.54
CA MET A 10 20.74 37.16 -7.15
C MET A 10 21.14 35.86 -7.85
N VAL A 11 21.79 34.97 -7.12
CA VAL A 11 21.90 33.56 -7.51
C VAL A 11 20.50 32.96 -7.36
N LEU A 12 19.77 32.84 -8.46
CA LEU A 12 18.59 31.97 -8.54
C LEU A 12 19.05 30.54 -8.26
N VAL A 13 18.88 30.08 -7.02
CA VAL A 13 18.91 28.66 -6.70
C VAL A 13 17.64 28.06 -7.30
N LEU A 14 17.68 27.73 -8.59
CA LEU A 14 16.63 26.94 -9.22
C LEU A 14 16.62 25.58 -8.52
N PRO A 15 15.50 25.15 -7.92
CA PRO A 15 15.41 23.81 -7.37
C PRO A 15 15.67 22.84 -8.52
N LEU A 16 16.65 21.96 -8.34
CA LEU A 16 16.87 20.83 -9.24
C LEU A 16 15.52 20.13 -9.43
N PRO A 17 15.10 19.84 -10.68
CA PRO A 17 13.85 19.14 -10.89
C PRO A 17 13.92 17.84 -10.09
N ALA A 18 12.96 17.66 -9.17
CA ALA A 18 12.78 16.39 -8.50
C ALA A 18 12.71 15.32 -9.60
N ARG A 19 13.65 14.37 -9.60
CA ARG A 19 13.60 13.26 -10.55
C ARG A 19 12.23 12.60 -10.36
N ALA A 20 11.43 12.56 -11.43
CA ALA A 20 10.19 11.84 -11.41
C ALA A 20 10.50 10.37 -11.10
N GLU A 21 9.96 9.87 -9.98
CA GLU A 21 10.09 8.47 -9.62
C GLU A 21 9.52 7.62 -10.76
N THR A 22 10.26 6.59 -11.18
CA THR A 22 9.83 5.74 -12.29
C THR A 22 9.10 4.52 -11.75
N PRO A 23 7.80 4.31 -12.07
CA PRO A 23 7.07 3.13 -11.63
C PRO A 23 7.74 1.83 -12.08
N VAL A 24 7.85 0.87 -11.17
CA VAL A 24 8.42 -0.46 -11.45
C VAL A 24 7.42 -1.60 -11.22
N ALA A 25 6.44 -1.42 -10.35
CA ALA A 25 5.40 -2.41 -10.12
C ALA A 25 4.13 -1.84 -9.53
N ARG A 26 2.99 -2.44 -9.88
CA ARG A 26 1.73 -2.35 -9.14
C ARG A 26 1.46 -3.69 -8.48
N VAL A 27 1.02 -3.68 -7.24
CA VAL A 27 0.71 -4.87 -6.47
C VAL A 27 -0.65 -4.68 -5.79
N THR A 28 -1.54 -5.66 -5.97
CA THR A 28 -2.79 -5.77 -5.21
C THR A 28 -2.65 -6.90 -4.21
N LEU A 29 -2.89 -6.61 -2.93
CA LEU A 29 -2.86 -7.56 -1.83
C LEU A 29 -4.20 -7.55 -1.09
N TYR A 30 -4.56 -8.67 -0.49
CA TYR A 30 -5.73 -8.85 0.35
C TYR A 30 -5.29 -9.20 1.76
N GLU A 31 -5.91 -8.57 2.75
CA GLU A 31 -5.70 -8.89 4.14
C GLU A 31 -6.33 -10.24 4.48
N VAL A 32 -5.51 -11.19 4.90
CA VAL A 32 -5.95 -12.54 5.26
C VAL A 32 -5.98 -12.77 6.76
N ASN A 33 -5.20 -11.99 7.50
CA ASN A 33 -5.19 -12.01 8.96
C ASN A 33 -4.77 -10.64 9.46
N GLU A 34 -5.50 -10.13 10.44
CA GLU A 34 -5.10 -8.97 11.22
C GLU A 34 -5.18 -9.29 12.71
N ALA A 35 -4.09 -9.05 13.42
CA ALA A 35 -4.05 -9.06 14.87
C ALA A 35 -3.90 -7.64 15.40
N LEU A 36 -4.95 -7.17 16.06
CA LEU A 36 -4.95 -5.90 16.77
C LEU A 36 -4.58 -6.10 18.23
N ARG A 37 -3.62 -5.31 18.70
CA ARG A 37 -3.29 -5.21 20.12
C ARG A 37 -3.53 -3.79 20.59
N LEU A 38 -4.47 -3.67 21.51
CA LEU A 38 -4.60 -2.52 22.38
C LEU A 38 -3.88 -2.90 23.67
N LYS A 39 -2.77 -2.23 23.97
CA LYS A 39 -1.92 -2.63 25.09
C LYS A 39 -2.61 -2.24 26.40
N ALA A 40 -2.79 -3.21 27.30
CA ALA A 40 -3.37 -2.99 28.61
C ALA A 40 -2.39 -2.25 29.54
N VAL A 41 -2.93 -1.36 30.37
CA VAL A 41 -2.19 -0.44 31.24
C VAL A 41 -1.37 -1.18 32.30
N ARG A 42 -0.11 -0.81 32.46
CA ARG A 42 0.61 -0.90 33.74
C ARG A 42 1.20 0.48 34.02
N HIS A 43 0.61 1.16 35.01
CA HIS A 43 0.93 2.53 35.51
C HIS A 43 0.35 3.72 34.72
N ASP A 44 0.24 4.86 35.42
CA ASP A 44 -0.45 6.13 35.10
C ASP A 44 -0.08 6.83 33.77
N ASP A 45 0.72 6.20 32.90
CA ASP A 45 1.03 6.71 31.58
C ASP A 45 -0.02 6.24 30.54
N THR A 46 -1.01 7.09 30.31
CA THR A 46 -2.08 6.86 29.33
C THR A 46 -1.66 7.12 27.89
N SER A 47 -0.43 7.55 27.62
CA SER A 47 0.05 7.80 26.25
C SER A 47 0.07 6.54 25.39
N GLU A 48 0.27 5.36 26.00
CA GLU A 48 0.21 4.07 25.30
C GLU A 48 -1.21 3.66 24.88
N LEU A 49 -2.27 4.15 25.54
CA LEU A 49 -3.68 3.92 25.14
C LEU A 49 -4.02 4.60 23.82
N LYS A 50 -3.24 5.61 23.43
CA LYS A 50 -3.40 6.33 22.17
C LYS A 50 -2.70 5.61 21.02
N ARG A 51 -2.27 4.35 21.15
CA ARG A 51 -1.61 3.63 20.05
C ARG A 51 -2.38 2.39 19.62
N ARG A 52 -2.62 2.28 18.32
CA ARG A 52 -3.02 1.03 17.66
C ARG A 52 -1.76 0.30 17.22
N LEU A 53 -1.56 -0.91 17.74
CA LEU A 53 -0.57 -1.84 17.24
C LEU A 53 -1.27 -2.89 16.40
N ALA A 54 -0.95 -2.96 15.12
CA ALA A 54 -1.51 -3.95 14.22
C ALA A 54 -0.41 -4.80 13.59
N GLN A 55 -0.71 -6.09 13.39
CA GLN A 55 0.06 -6.98 12.55
C GLN A 55 -0.88 -7.52 11.48
N ALA A 56 -0.50 -7.39 10.22
CA ALA A 56 -1.28 -7.85 9.09
C ALA A 56 -0.45 -8.78 8.22
N SER A 57 -1.05 -9.90 7.85
CA SER A 57 -0.57 -10.76 6.77
C SER A 57 -1.45 -10.50 5.56
N LEU A 58 -0.82 -10.21 4.42
CA LEU A 58 -1.49 -9.93 3.16
C LEU A 58 -1.02 -10.92 2.10
N LEU A 59 -1.94 -11.34 1.23
CA LEU A 59 -1.64 -12.20 0.08
C LEU A 59 -2.14 -11.55 -1.21
N GLY A 60 -1.40 -11.67 -2.30
CA GLY A 60 -1.82 -11.17 -3.60
C GLY A 60 -1.28 -11.98 -4.75
N THR A 61 -1.93 -11.82 -5.90
CA THR A 61 -1.64 -12.55 -7.15
C THR A 61 -1.44 -11.61 -8.34
N ASP A 62 -1.78 -10.32 -8.21
CA ASP A 62 -1.80 -9.35 -9.31
C ASP A 62 -0.59 -8.40 -9.24
N VAL A 63 0.60 -8.98 -9.42
CA VAL A 63 1.83 -8.20 -9.62
C VAL A 63 1.94 -7.83 -11.08
N VAL A 64 1.89 -6.53 -11.37
CA VAL A 64 2.09 -5.99 -12.71
C VAL A 64 3.40 -5.22 -12.74
N ALA A 65 4.43 -5.79 -13.37
CA ALA A 65 5.67 -5.09 -13.64
C ALA A 65 5.44 -3.98 -14.68
N VAL A 66 5.91 -2.76 -14.40
CA VAL A 66 5.68 -1.57 -15.26
C VAL A 66 6.99 -1.08 -15.91
N GLY A 67 8.13 -1.67 -15.55
CA GLY A 67 9.45 -1.27 -16.06
C GLY A 67 10.36 -2.45 -16.45
N PRO A 68 11.38 -2.21 -17.30
CA PRO A 68 12.24 -3.27 -17.85
C PRO A 68 13.21 -3.90 -16.83
N LYS A 69 13.33 -3.31 -15.63
CA LYS A 69 14.16 -3.81 -14.52
C LYS A 69 13.35 -3.75 -13.22
N SER A 70 12.59 -4.80 -12.96
CA SER A 70 11.80 -4.94 -11.74
C SER A 70 12.17 -6.23 -11.01
N VAL A 71 12.35 -6.15 -9.69
CA VAL A 71 12.33 -7.33 -8.81
C VAL A 71 10.96 -8.00 -8.81
N PHE A 72 9.91 -7.24 -9.10
CA PHE A 72 8.54 -7.72 -9.20
C PHE A 72 8.33 -8.41 -10.55
N VAL A 73 8.19 -9.72 -10.52
CA VAL A 73 7.92 -10.55 -11.71
C VAL A 73 6.42 -10.65 -11.94
N THR A 74 5.97 -10.45 -13.18
CA THR A 74 4.56 -10.61 -13.54
C THR A 74 4.07 -12.03 -13.21
N GLY A 75 2.92 -12.14 -12.54
CA GLY A 75 2.32 -13.42 -12.16
C GLY A 75 2.96 -14.09 -10.94
N ALA A 76 3.89 -13.44 -10.25
CA ALA A 76 4.35 -13.91 -8.94
C ALA A 76 3.22 -13.80 -7.90
N PHE A 77 3.12 -14.80 -7.03
CA PHE A 77 2.37 -14.68 -5.79
C PHE A 77 3.14 -13.75 -4.85
N VAL A 78 2.41 -12.98 -4.06
CA VAL A 78 2.98 -12.07 -3.08
C VAL A 78 2.46 -12.41 -1.72
N LYS A 79 3.38 -12.57 -0.78
CA LYS A 79 3.07 -12.61 0.64
C LYS A 79 3.72 -11.40 1.29
N ALA A 80 2.95 -10.64 2.05
CA ALA A 80 3.46 -9.54 2.84
C ALA A 80 3.11 -9.72 4.31
N ASP A 81 4.07 -9.52 5.18
CA ASP A 81 3.87 -9.49 6.63
C ASP A 81 4.31 -8.11 7.12
N ALA A 82 3.40 -7.35 7.70
CA ALA A 82 3.64 -5.98 8.13
C ALA A 82 3.13 -5.71 9.55
N SER A 83 3.79 -4.77 10.21
CA SER A 83 3.38 -4.24 11.50
C SER A 83 3.24 -2.72 11.43
N SER A 84 2.22 -2.19 12.08
CA SER A 84 1.99 -0.75 12.21
C SER A 84 1.86 -0.35 13.67
N ALA A 85 2.23 0.90 13.95
CA ALA A 85 2.08 1.52 15.26
C ALA A 85 1.52 2.94 15.07
N VAL A 86 0.19 3.05 14.99
CA VAL A 86 -0.49 4.32 14.70
C VAL A 86 -0.92 5.01 15.98
N ASP A 87 -0.61 6.30 16.09
CA ASP A 87 -1.15 7.17 17.14
C ASP A 87 -2.61 7.51 16.80
N LEU A 88 -3.54 7.10 17.65
CA LEU A 88 -4.99 7.31 17.52
C LEU A 88 -5.41 8.77 17.70
N GLY A 89 -4.59 9.61 18.34
CA GLY A 89 -4.85 11.04 18.46
C GLY A 89 -4.56 11.80 17.18
N THR A 90 -3.59 11.33 16.37
CA THR A 90 -3.24 11.95 15.08
C THR A 90 -3.76 11.17 13.88
N GLY A 91 -4.01 9.88 14.02
CA GLY A 91 -4.31 8.95 12.92
C GLY A 91 -3.08 8.46 12.15
N HIS A 92 -1.86 8.86 12.53
CA HIS A 92 -0.64 8.57 11.79
C HIS A 92 0.32 7.65 12.55
N GLY A 93 1.13 6.88 11.83
CA GLY A 93 2.28 6.24 12.43
C GLY A 93 3.02 5.25 11.53
N PRO A 94 4.19 4.79 11.99
CA PRO A 94 5.09 3.99 11.17
C PRO A 94 4.53 2.62 10.83
N VAL A 95 4.89 2.16 9.63
CA VAL A 95 4.75 0.77 9.16
C VAL A 95 6.11 0.20 8.81
N LYS A 96 6.31 -1.07 9.11
CA LYS A 96 7.46 -1.85 8.64
C LYS A 96 7.04 -3.28 8.37
N GLY A 97 7.69 -3.92 7.41
CA GLY A 97 7.34 -5.28 7.04
C GLY A 97 8.26 -5.85 5.98
N THR A 98 7.94 -7.07 5.56
CA THR A 98 8.61 -7.77 4.48
C THR A 98 7.60 -8.20 3.43
N ILE A 99 8.03 -8.24 2.18
CA ILE A 99 7.28 -8.74 1.03
C ILE A 99 8.12 -9.84 0.39
N GLN A 100 7.55 -11.04 0.31
CA GLN A 100 8.10 -12.18 -0.40
C GLN A 100 7.40 -12.35 -1.74
N LEU A 101 8.20 -12.47 -2.79
CA LEU A 101 7.74 -12.85 -4.12
C LEU A 101 7.92 -14.35 -4.28
N LEU A 102 6.83 -15.02 -4.60
CA LEU A 102 6.74 -16.47 -4.68
C LEU A 102 6.41 -16.86 -6.12
N THR A 103 7.13 -17.85 -6.64
CA THR A 103 6.91 -18.40 -7.98
C THR A 103 6.58 -19.87 -7.85
N ASP A 104 5.51 -20.30 -8.50
CA ASP A 104 5.21 -21.71 -8.64
C ASP A 104 6.15 -22.33 -9.67
N ILE A 105 6.93 -23.32 -9.23
CA ILE A 105 7.89 -24.02 -10.10
C ILE A 105 7.25 -25.19 -10.84
N ASP A 106 5.99 -25.53 -10.54
CA ASP A 106 5.20 -26.53 -11.28
C ASP A 106 3.73 -26.08 -11.48
N PRO A 107 3.51 -25.00 -12.27
CA PRO A 107 2.18 -24.39 -12.42
C PRO A 107 1.16 -25.26 -13.16
N ASN A 108 1.59 -26.40 -13.72
CA ASN A 108 0.69 -27.33 -14.42
C ASN A 108 0.03 -28.33 -13.48
N ARG A 109 0.45 -28.40 -12.22
CA ARG A 109 -0.24 -29.20 -11.20
C ARG A 109 -1.42 -28.40 -10.64
N ASN A 110 -2.51 -29.11 -10.33
CA ASN A 110 -3.66 -28.53 -9.63
C ASN A 110 -3.39 -28.38 -8.12
N SER A 111 -2.24 -27.81 -7.75
CA SER A 111 -1.81 -27.63 -6.37
C SER A 111 -0.77 -26.52 -6.28
N LEU A 112 -0.86 -25.69 -5.23
CA LEU A 112 0.08 -24.61 -4.91
C LEU A 112 1.07 -25.04 -3.82
N ASP A 113 1.59 -26.27 -3.90
CA ASP A 113 2.55 -26.84 -2.95
C ASP A 113 4.02 -26.62 -3.36
N THR A 114 4.26 -26.16 -4.59
CA THR A 114 5.60 -25.96 -5.19
C THR A 114 5.97 -24.49 -5.32
N LEU A 115 5.84 -23.72 -4.24
CA LEU A 115 6.19 -22.29 -4.23
C LEU A 115 7.64 -22.07 -3.79
N LEU A 116 8.40 -21.33 -4.61
CA LEU A 116 9.76 -20.88 -4.30
C LEU A 116 9.79 -19.38 -4.04
N VAL A 117 10.50 -18.94 -2.99
CA VAL A 117 10.82 -17.53 -2.78
C VAL A 117 11.85 -17.08 -3.81
N THR A 118 11.45 -16.22 -4.73
CA THR A 118 12.31 -15.68 -5.80
C THR A 118 12.75 -14.24 -5.54
N GLY A 119 12.14 -13.58 -4.56
CA GLY A 119 12.50 -12.23 -4.14
C GLY A 119 12.05 -11.94 -2.72
N GLU A 120 12.78 -11.07 -2.04
CA GLU A 120 12.43 -10.55 -0.72
C GLU A 120 12.71 -9.05 -0.69
N ILE A 121 11.75 -8.30 -0.14
CA ILE A 121 11.73 -6.86 -0.13
C ILE A 121 11.37 -6.39 1.28
N ASP A 122 12.22 -5.59 1.87
CA ASP A 122 11.94 -4.86 3.11
C ASP A 122 11.18 -3.58 2.79
N ILE A 123 10.15 -3.27 3.58
CA ILE A 123 9.43 -2.00 3.53
C ILE A 123 9.49 -1.24 4.85
N ARG A 124 9.58 0.09 4.75
CA ARG A 124 9.40 1.02 5.88
C ARG A 124 8.62 2.23 5.39
N GLY A 125 7.63 2.67 6.15
CA GLY A 125 6.74 3.74 5.74
C GLY A 125 5.93 4.35 6.86
N ASP A 126 4.93 5.12 6.47
CA ASP A 126 3.92 5.76 7.33
C ASP A 126 2.52 5.40 6.82
N LEU A 127 1.63 5.11 7.76
CA LEU A 127 0.22 4.79 7.54
C LEU A 127 -0.65 5.89 8.13
N ASP A 128 -1.58 6.35 7.31
CA ASP A 128 -2.56 7.37 7.64
C ASP A 128 -3.95 6.72 7.73
N LEU A 129 -4.52 6.74 8.94
CA LEU A 129 -5.88 6.27 9.22
C LEU A 129 -6.90 7.40 9.33
N THR A 130 -6.51 8.66 9.15
CA THR A 130 -7.41 9.82 9.31
C THR A 130 -8.59 9.78 8.35
N THR A 131 -8.42 9.16 7.17
CA THR A 131 -9.46 9.03 6.16
C THR A 131 -10.29 7.73 6.29
N ALA A 132 -9.90 6.79 7.16
CA ALA A 132 -10.49 5.45 7.22
C ALA A 132 -11.99 5.48 7.55
N SER A 133 -12.43 6.38 8.44
CA SER A 133 -13.84 6.50 8.83
C SER A 133 -14.69 7.32 7.86
N VAL A 134 -14.07 8.09 6.95
CA VAL A 134 -14.79 9.04 6.07
C VAL A 134 -14.91 8.49 4.66
N THR A 135 -13.80 8.04 4.09
CA THR A 135 -13.75 7.57 2.70
C THR A 135 -13.48 6.07 2.61
N ALA A 136 -13.46 5.36 3.74
CA ALA A 136 -13.12 3.94 3.80
C ALA A 136 -11.75 3.64 3.14
N THR A 137 -10.81 4.58 3.25
CA THR A 137 -9.44 4.44 2.73
C THR A 137 -8.41 4.78 3.79
N ALA A 138 -7.25 4.14 3.73
CA ALA A 138 -6.09 4.50 4.56
C ALA A 138 -4.81 4.54 3.70
N PRO A 139 -4.30 5.74 3.35
CA PRO A 139 -3.08 5.90 2.59
C PRO A 139 -1.85 5.34 3.31
N ILE A 140 -0.92 4.78 2.54
CA ILE A 140 0.39 4.34 3.02
C ILE A 140 1.48 4.81 2.07
N THR A 141 2.58 5.32 2.59
CA THR A 141 3.75 5.70 1.79
C THR A 141 5.02 5.22 2.45
N GLY A 142 6.09 5.04 1.69
CA GLY A 142 7.35 4.61 2.28
C GLY A 142 8.45 4.33 1.28
N THR A 143 9.45 3.60 1.76
CA THR A 143 10.62 3.13 1.01
C THR A 143 10.69 1.63 1.04
N TRP A 144 11.26 1.07 -0.01
CA TRP A 144 11.48 -0.36 -0.14
C TRP A 144 12.93 -0.64 -0.52
N ARG A 145 13.40 -1.84 -0.16
CA ARG A 145 14.72 -2.34 -0.51
C ARG A 145 14.62 -3.83 -0.83
N GLY A 146 15.11 -4.22 -2.00
CA GLY A 146 15.31 -5.63 -2.34
C GLY A 146 16.55 -6.17 -1.63
N GLU A 147 16.44 -7.37 -1.05
CA GLU A 147 17.56 -8.04 -0.38
C GLU A 147 18.50 -8.68 -1.41
N TYR A 148 17.96 -9.48 -2.33
CA TYR A 148 18.75 -10.25 -3.30
C TYR A 148 19.22 -9.46 -4.53
N ARG A 149 18.54 -8.36 -4.85
CA ARG A 149 18.96 -7.41 -5.89
C ARG A 149 19.08 -6.08 -5.17
N ARG A 150 20.24 -5.41 -5.25
CA ARG A 150 20.56 -4.10 -4.62
C ARG A 150 19.70 -2.94 -5.19
N GLU A 151 18.41 -3.16 -5.30
CA GLU A 151 17.39 -2.26 -5.78
C GLU A 151 16.68 -1.66 -4.57
N ARG A 152 16.31 -0.39 -4.71
CA ARG A 152 15.60 0.35 -3.68
C ARG A 152 14.80 1.44 -4.36
N GLY A 153 13.82 1.96 -3.64
CA GLY A 153 13.07 3.11 -4.08
C GLY A 153 11.97 3.45 -3.07
N SER A 154 10.91 4.06 -3.58
CA SER A 154 9.74 4.45 -2.80
C SER A 154 8.52 3.62 -3.20
N TYR A 155 7.53 3.60 -2.32
CA TYR A 155 6.21 3.11 -2.64
C TYR A 155 5.16 4.07 -2.09
N ARG A 156 4.04 4.12 -2.79
CA ARG A 156 2.80 4.76 -2.32
C ARG A 156 1.65 3.79 -2.52
N GLY A 157 0.67 3.85 -1.65
CA GLY A 157 -0.43 2.91 -1.67
C GLY A 157 -1.60 3.36 -0.84
N VAL A 158 -2.63 2.52 -0.84
CA VAL A 158 -3.86 2.74 -0.08
C VAL A 158 -4.46 1.40 0.33
N PHE A 159 -4.91 1.32 1.57
CA PHE A 159 -5.84 0.28 2.00
C PHE A 159 -7.26 0.73 1.67
N LEU A 160 -8.02 -0.11 0.97
CA LEU A 160 -9.45 0.04 0.72
C LEU A 160 -10.19 -0.86 1.70
N ILE A 161 -11.05 -0.24 2.50
CA ILE A 161 -11.87 -0.93 3.50
C ILE A 161 -13.25 -1.16 2.86
N PRO A 162 -13.74 -2.41 2.81
CA PRO A 162 -15.06 -2.67 2.25
C PRO A 162 -16.15 -2.12 3.18
N PHE A 163 -17.22 -1.57 2.60
CA PHE A 163 -18.37 -1.08 3.34
C PHE A 163 -19.69 -1.53 2.70
N ASN A 164 -20.72 -1.72 3.52
CA ASN A 164 -22.03 -2.18 3.07
C ASN A 164 -22.92 -1.00 2.68
N MET A 165 -23.53 -1.07 1.50
CA MET A 165 -24.58 -0.16 1.06
C MET A 165 -25.75 -0.99 0.52
N GLY A 166 -26.86 -1.03 1.28
CA GLY A 166 -28.07 -1.72 0.84
C GLY A 166 -27.89 -3.23 0.61
N GLY A 167 -27.07 -3.90 1.43
CA GLY A 167 -26.83 -5.35 1.31
C GLY A 167 -25.73 -5.74 0.31
N THR A 168 -25.17 -4.77 -0.41
CA THR A 168 -24.02 -4.98 -1.32
C THR A 168 -22.78 -4.32 -0.75
N TYR A 169 -21.62 -4.98 -0.87
CA TYR A 169 -20.35 -4.42 -0.42
C TYR A 169 -19.63 -3.69 -1.55
N TYR A 170 -18.99 -2.58 -1.19
CA TYR A 170 -18.22 -1.75 -2.10
C TYR A 170 -16.88 -1.33 -1.48
N TYR A 171 -15.93 -0.99 -2.35
CA TYR A 171 -14.76 -0.18 -2.04
C TYR A 171 -14.94 1.23 -2.59
N GLN A 172 -14.25 2.20 -1.99
CA GLN A 172 -14.04 3.50 -2.63
C GLN A 172 -13.29 3.30 -3.95
N ASN A 173 -13.71 3.99 -5.02
CA ASN A 173 -13.01 3.90 -6.29
C ASN A 173 -11.56 4.40 -6.13
N PRO A 174 -10.55 3.55 -6.36
CA PRO A 174 -9.15 3.89 -6.09
C PRO A 174 -8.61 4.94 -7.07
N ALA A 175 -9.23 5.15 -8.22
CA ALA A 175 -8.75 6.12 -9.21
C ALA A 175 -8.72 7.55 -8.66
N ASP A 176 -9.61 7.88 -7.71
CA ASP A 176 -9.68 9.19 -7.07
C ASP A 176 -8.50 9.43 -6.10
N VAL A 177 -7.92 8.37 -5.52
CA VAL A 177 -6.92 8.46 -4.43
C VAL A 177 -5.53 7.99 -4.87
N LEU A 178 -5.48 6.99 -5.76
CA LEU A 178 -4.25 6.40 -6.28
C LEU A 178 -4.38 6.14 -7.79
N PRO A 179 -4.14 7.17 -8.62
CA PRO A 179 -4.22 7.06 -10.06
C PRO A 179 -3.33 5.93 -10.61
N GLY A 180 -3.88 5.14 -11.53
CA GLY A 180 -3.24 3.94 -12.05
C GLY A 180 -3.81 2.64 -11.48
N PHE A 181 -4.69 2.72 -10.48
CA PHE A 181 -5.61 1.64 -10.11
C PHE A 181 -7.03 2.08 -10.44
N ALA A 182 -7.79 1.22 -11.10
CA ALA A 182 -9.17 1.48 -11.48
C ALA A 182 -10.03 0.26 -11.14
N CYS A 183 -11.33 0.46 -10.93
CA CYS A 183 -12.26 -0.65 -10.88
C CYS A 183 -12.13 -1.47 -12.18
N LYS A 184 -12.05 -2.79 -12.04
CA LYS A 184 -12.18 -3.73 -13.17
C LYS A 184 -13.63 -4.19 -13.19
N GLY A 185 -14.30 -4.19 -14.34
CA GLY A 185 -15.69 -4.64 -14.45
C GLY A 185 -16.52 -3.92 -15.50
N LEU A 186 -17.79 -4.34 -15.62
CA LEU A 186 -18.82 -3.67 -16.42
C LEU A 186 -19.41 -2.49 -15.62
N VAL A 187 -20.20 -1.63 -16.28
CA VAL A 187 -20.82 -0.45 -15.65
C VAL A 187 -21.64 -0.80 -14.39
N ASP A 188 -22.20 -2.00 -14.34
CA ASP A 188 -22.98 -2.51 -13.20
C ASP A 188 -22.12 -2.91 -11.98
N ASP A 189 -20.80 -3.03 -12.16
CA ASP A 189 -19.84 -3.25 -11.07
C ASP A 189 -19.46 -1.95 -10.36
N PHE A 190 -20.03 -0.82 -10.80
CA PHE A 190 -19.83 0.47 -10.16
C PHE A 190 -21.03 0.83 -9.28
N GLY A 191 -20.75 1.27 -8.06
CA GLY A 191 -21.75 1.89 -7.21
C GLY A 191 -22.21 3.26 -7.75
N PRO A 192 -23.14 3.94 -7.05
CA PRO A 192 -23.72 5.21 -7.48
C PRO A 192 -22.68 6.18 -8.08
N TYR A 193 -22.96 6.65 -9.30
CA TYR A 193 -22.15 7.63 -10.04
C TYR A 193 -20.69 7.22 -10.32
N GLY A 194 -20.35 5.92 -10.32
CA GLY A 194 -18.98 5.47 -10.61
C GLY A 194 -18.00 5.65 -9.46
N LYS A 195 -18.49 6.04 -8.27
CA LYS A 195 -17.65 6.41 -7.12
C LYS A 195 -17.17 5.24 -6.29
N PHE A 196 -17.76 4.07 -6.49
CA PHE A 196 -17.45 2.89 -5.72
C PHE A 196 -17.25 1.70 -6.65
N CYS A 197 -16.29 0.83 -6.34
CA CYS A 197 -16.16 -0.46 -7.00
C CYS A 197 -16.91 -1.50 -6.17
N ARG A 198 -17.79 -2.28 -6.78
CA ARG A 198 -18.41 -3.44 -6.13
C ARG A 198 -17.32 -4.43 -5.73
N VAL A 199 -17.46 -5.03 -4.55
CA VAL A 199 -16.57 -6.11 -4.10
C VAL A 199 -16.89 -7.37 -4.92
N ASP A 200 -15.88 -7.95 -5.56
CA ASP A 200 -16.05 -9.16 -6.35
C ASP A 200 -16.25 -10.40 -5.46
N SER A 201 -16.92 -11.43 -5.99
CA SER A 201 -17.16 -12.69 -5.28
C SER A 201 -15.88 -13.40 -4.79
N THR A 202 -14.75 -13.19 -5.45
CA THR A 202 -13.44 -13.75 -5.07
C THR A 202 -12.75 -12.97 -3.96
N GLU A 203 -13.30 -11.82 -3.57
CA GLU A 203 -12.73 -10.92 -2.55
C GLU A 203 -13.42 -11.08 -1.19
N PHE A 204 -13.94 -12.28 -0.94
CA PHE A 204 -14.55 -12.70 0.32
C PHE A 204 -13.84 -13.92 0.89
N VAL A 205 -13.72 -13.99 2.21
CA VAL A 205 -13.32 -15.20 2.94
C VAL A 205 -14.42 -15.52 3.94
N LEU A 206 -15.00 -16.73 3.83
CA LEU A 206 -16.10 -17.17 4.70
C LEU A 206 -17.28 -16.18 4.74
N GLY A 207 -17.54 -15.49 3.61
CA GLY A 207 -18.61 -14.48 3.51
C GLY A 207 -18.26 -13.09 4.06
N ILE A 208 -17.03 -12.89 4.54
CA ILE A 208 -16.54 -11.59 5.02
C ILE A 208 -15.72 -10.94 3.89
N PRO A 209 -16.03 -9.69 3.47
CA PRO A 209 -15.28 -9.00 2.44
C PRO A 209 -13.88 -8.64 2.97
N LEU A 210 -12.87 -8.75 2.11
CA LEU A 210 -11.47 -8.53 2.49
C LEU A 210 -11.08 -7.06 2.40
N THR A 211 -10.25 -6.59 3.35
CA THR A 211 -9.52 -5.33 3.17
C THR A 211 -8.47 -5.52 2.08
N LYS A 212 -8.34 -4.54 1.18
CA LYS A 212 -7.44 -4.60 0.02
C LYS A 212 -6.35 -3.55 0.12
N ALA A 213 -5.09 -3.91 -0.05
CA ALA A 213 -3.98 -2.96 -0.20
C ALA A 213 -3.58 -2.85 -1.67
N LEU A 214 -3.51 -1.62 -2.19
CA LEU A 214 -3.01 -1.29 -3.52
C LEU A 214 -1.70 -0.54 -3.38
N LEU A 215 -0.62 -1.07 -3.94
CA LEU A 215 0.73 -0.52 -3.79
C LEU A 215 1.36 -0.25 -5.16
N LEU A 216 1.88 0.96 -5.35
CA LEU A 216 2.69 1.38 -6.50
C LEU A 216 4.14 1.58 -6.04
N PHE A 217 5.04 0.76 -6.56
CA PHE A 217 6.47 0.81 -6.31
C PHE A 217 7.17 1.60 -7.42
N SER A 218 8.14 2.42 -7.04
CA SER A 218 8.94 3.26 -7.95
C SER A 218 10.44 3.25 -7.58
N LYS A 219 11.29 3.71 -8.50
CA LYS A 219 12.74 3.93 -8.33
C LYS A 219 13.15 5.36 -8.61
#